data_AF-A0A0J7I865-F1
#
_entry.id   AF-A0A0J7I865-F1
#
_cell.length_a   1.000
_cell.length_b   1.000
_cell.length_c   1.000
_cell.angle_alpha   90.00
_cell.angle_beta   90.00
_cell.angle_gamma   90.00
#
_symmetry.space_group_name_H-M   'P 1'
#
loop_
_entity.id
_entity.type
_entity.pdbx_description
1 polymer ?
#
loop_
_entity_poly.entity_id
_entity_poly.type
_entity_poly.pdbx_seq_one_letter_code
_entity_poly.pdbx_strand_id
1 'polypeptide(L)'
;MKITNKLILFITLLFNVLVFGQVGINTSSPKATMDVNAKRANLDGTGAIDNAQTLGLLAPRLTRAELTGNTATYGANQAGALIYVTDVSGGDTLATRANVTAIGYYYFDSGANLWKAIGSGGGALTATYGLTNPTPTSIGIVDPIRFIYTPSISISTTLIQNGQTLNIYNEYVKQFSGTGNSPLVKNATTENATIPVYDARYFDFYITAYDTSVFANVSITDNGLLTYDVTGTASACSFMNIVMVLRKLPRP
;
A
#
# COMPACT_ATOMS: atom_id res chain seq x y z
N MET A 1 -63.40 14.19 -48.34
CA MET A 1 -62.69 14.55 -47.09
C MET A 1 -61.20 14.75 -47.42
N LYS A 2 -60.73 16.00 -47.58
CA LYS A 2 -59.33 16.35 -47.90
C LYS A 2 -58.59 16.76 -46.61
N ILE A 3 -58.38 15.79 -45.71
CA ILE A 3 -57.63 15.99 -44.46
C ILE A 3 -56.58 14.88 -44.36
N THR A 4 -55.55 14.93 -45.20
CA THR A 4 -54.55 13.85 -45.19
C THR A 4 -53.14 14.40 -45.05
N ASN A 5 -52.71 15.35 -45.88
CA ASN A 5 -51.29 15.73 -45.89
C ASN A 5 -50.88 16.69 -44.74
N LYS A 6 -51.74 17.66 -44.36
CA LYS A 6 -51.45 18.60 -43.26
C LYS A 6 -51.57 17.95 -41.88
N LEU A 7 -52.49 17.00 -41.72
CA LEU A 7 -52.70 16.27 -40.48
C LEU A 7 -51.55 15.28 -40.23
N ILE A 8 -51.05 14.60 -41.27
CA ILE A 8 -49.88 13.71 -41.18
C ILE A 8 -48.63 14.50 -40.77
N LEU A 9 -48.39 15.68 -41.36
CA LEU A 9 -47.24 16.53 -40.99
C LEU A 9 -47.30 17.01 -39.54
N PHE A 10 -48.49 17.36 -39.05
CA PHE A 10 -48.71 17.79 -37.66
C PHE A 10 -48.49 16.64 -36.67
N ILE A 11 -48.92 15.42 -37.02
CA ILE A 11 -48.70 14.21 -36.19
C ILE A 11 -47.21 13.88 -36.11
N THR A 12 -46.46 13.93 -37.22
CA THR A 12 -45.01 13.64 -37.19
C THR A 12 -44.20 14.65 -36.37
N LEU A 13 -44.65 15.90 -36.29
CA LEU A 13 -43.97 16.94 -35.49
C LEU A 13 -44.19 16.75 -33.97
N LEU A 14 -45.23 16.02 -33.58
CA LEU A 14 -45.56 15.70 -32.18
C LEU A 14 -44.82 14.45 -31.66
N PHE A 15 -44.29 13.61 -32.55
CA PHE A 15 -43.48 12.43 -32.19
C PHE A 15 -41.99 12.78 -32.11
N ASN A 16 -41.58 13.44 -31.03
CA ASN A 16 -40.17 13.54 -30.66
C ASN A 16 -39.86 12.45 -29.63
N VAL A 17 -39.38 11.30 -30.08
CA VAL A 17 -38.83 10.27 -29.19
C VAL A 17 -37.35 10.56 -28.93
N LEU A 18 -36.98 10.71 -27.66
CA LEU A 18 -35.59 10.76 -27.24
C LEU A 18 -34.99 9.36 -27.38
N VAL A 19 -34.08 9.18 -28.35
CA VAL A 19 -33.30 7.94 -28.49
C VAL A 19 -31.97 8.13 -27.76
N PHE A 20 -31.69 7.25 -26.80
CA PHE A 20 -30.39 7.22 -26.12
C PHE A 20 -29.37 6.53 -27.04
N GLY A 21 -28.23 7.18 -27.30
CA GLY A 21 -27.19 6.70 -28.23
C GLY A 21 -26.29 5.60 -27.66
N GLN A 22 -26.84 4.56 -27.05
CA GLN A 22 -26.07 3.42 -26.57
C GLN A 22 -25.60 2.57 -27.76
N VAL A 23 -24.33 2.12 -27.73
CA VAL A 23 -23.75 1.25 -28.76
C VAL A 23 -23.60 -0.15 -28.19
N GLY A 24 -24.34 -1.10 -28.75
CA GLY A 24 -24.19 -2.53 -28.47
C GLY A 24 -23.41 -3.26 -29.54
N ILE A 25 -22.44 -4.07 -29.15
CA ILE A 25 -21.78 -5.05 -30.03
C ILE A 25 -22.14 -6.45 -29.50
N ASN A 26 -22.74 -7.27 -30.37
CA ASN A 26 -23.28 -8.59 -30.02
C ASN A 26 -24.34 -8.59 -28.89
N THR A 27 -25.07 -7.47 -28.73
CA THR A 27 -26.22 -7.36 -27.81
C THR A 27 -27.27 -6.41 -28.39
N SER A 28 -28.54 -6.81 -28.37
CA SER A 28 -29.66 -5.97 -28.77
C SER A 28 -30.18 -5.06 -27.64
N SER A 29 -29.73 -5.27 -26.41
CA SER A 29 -30.13 -4.51 -25.23
C SER A 29 -28.89 -4.09 -24.43
N PRO A 30 -28.14 -3.07 -24.90
CA PRO A 30 -26.94 -2.58 -24.22
C PRO A 30 -27.23 -2.11 -22.80
N LYS A 31 -26.38 -2.48 -21.84
CA LYS A 31 -26.50 -2.07 -20.43
C LYS A 31 -25.56 -0.93 -20.02
N ALA A 32 -24.73 -0.48 -20.96
CA ALA A 32 -23.83 0.66 -20.83
C ALA A 32 -23.84 1.50 -22.11
N THR A 33 -23.19 2.67 -22.09
CA THR A 33 -23.04 3.52 -23.29
C THR A 33 -22.29 2.80 -24.42
N MET A 34 -21.34 1.93 -24.07
CA MET A 34 -20.73 0.94 -24.95
C MET A 34 -20.77 -0.42 -24.25
N ASP A 35 -21.48 -1.39 -24.84
CA ASP A 35 -21.63 -2.74 -24.31
C ASP A 35 -21.14 -3.75 -25.35
N VAL A 36 -20.10 -4.51 -25.03
CA VAL A 36 -19.48 -5.47 -25.95
C VAL A 36 -19.55 -6.86 -25.36
N ASN A 37 -20.43 -7.68 -25.93
CA ASN A 37 -20.60 -9.06 -25.52
C ASN A 37 -19.82 -10.02 -26.41
N ALA A 38 -19.47 -11.18 -25.86
CA ALA A 38 -19.10 -12.33 -26.68
C ALA A 38 -20.28 -12.71 -27.58
N LYS A 39 -20.00 -13.08 -28.82
CA LYS A 39 -20.99 -13.63 -29.74
C LYS A 39 -21.54 -14.94 -29.19
N ARG A 40 -22.86 -15.04 -29.14
CA ARG A 40 -23.60 -16.22 -28.66
C ARG A 40 -24.59 -16.69 -29.73
N ALA A 41 -25.18 -17.86 -29.49
CA ALA A 41 -26.23 -18.40 -30.34
C ALA A 41 -27.41 -17.43 -30.52
N ASN A 42 -27.76 -16.66 -29.48
CA ASN A 42 -28.85 -15.69 -29.51
C ASN A 42 -28.35 -14.26 -29.25
N LEU A 43 -28.93 -13.27 -29.96
CA LEU A 43 -28.57 -11.84 -29.87
C LEU A 43 -29.03 -11.15 -28.58
N ASP A 44 -29.89 -11.79 -27.80
CA ASP A 44 -30.32 -11.35 -26.46
C ASP A 44 -29.28 -11.65 -25.37
N GLY A 45 -28.13 -12.19 -25.75
CA GLY A 45 -27.05 -12.57 -24.82
C GLY A 45 -27.22 -13.96 -24.20
N THR A 46 -28.17 -14.78 -24.69
CA THR A 46 -28.40 -16.15 -24.21
C THR A 46 -27.82 -17.21 -25.15
N GLY A 47 -27.77 -18.47 -24.69
CA GLY A 47 -27.22 -19.59 -25.44
C GLY A 47 -25.69 -19.73 -25.35
N ALA A 48 -25.20 -20.80 -26.01
CA ALA A 48 -23.77 -21.13 -26.01
C ALA A 48 -22.92 -20.06 -26.72
N ILE A 49 -21.67 -19.93 -26.28
CA ILE A 49 -20.68 -19.03 -26.90
C ILE A 49 -20.20 -19.63 -28.22
N ASP A 50 -20.01 -18.78 -29.24
CA ASP A 50 -19.32 -19.14 -30.49
C ASP A 50 -17.81 -19.29 -30.21
N ASN A 51 -17.29 -20.52 -30.13
CA ASN A 51 -15.88 -20.77 -29.79
C ASN A 51 -14.89 -20.45 -30.91
N ALA A 52 -15.35 -20.03 -32.10
CA ALA A 52 -14.48 -19.63 -33.21
C ALA A 52 -14.14 -18.12 -33.22
N GLN A 53 -14.59 -17.37 -32.21
CA GLN A 53 -14.33 -15.93 -32.09
C GLN A 53 -13.07 -15.63 -31.26
N THR A 54 -12.36 -14.56 -31.62
CA THR A 54 -11.33 -13.97 -30.76
C THR A 54 -11.98 -12.98 -29.79
N LEU A 55 -11.72 -13.13 -28.49
CA LEU A 55 -12.27 -12.26 -27.45
C LEU A 55 -11.28 -11.16 -27.07
N GLY A 56 -11.75 -9.93 -26.93
CA GLY A 56 -10.97 -8.83 -26.39
C GLY A 56 -11.36 -7.47 -26.96
N LEU A 57 -10.87 -6.42 -26.31
CA LEU A 57 -10.90 -5.05 -26.80
C LEU A 57 -9.44 -4.61 -27.03
N LEU A 58 -9.11 -4.26 -28.28
CA LEU A 58 -7.79 -3.72 -28.59
C LEU A 58 -7.82 -2.20 -28.44
N ALA A 59 -7.01 -1.68 -27.52
CA ALA A 59 -6.73 -0.24 -27.45
C ALA A 59 -5.95 0.22 -28.69
N PRO A 60 -5.92 1.52 -29.00
CA PRO A 60 -5.00 2.08 -29.99
C PRO A 60 -3.56 1.64 -29.71
N ARG A 61 -2.91 1.10 -30.74
CA ARG A 61 -1.53 0.56 -30.68
C ARG A 61 -0.58 1.52 -31.35
N LEU A 62 0.54 1.81 -30.69
CA LEU A 62 1.59 2.68 -31.20
C LEU A 62 2.92 2.41 -30.51
N THR A 63 4.01 2.78 -31.16
CA THR A 63 5.34 2.80 -30.57
C THR A 63 5.53 4.04 -29.69
N ARG A 64 6.50 4.02 -28.78
CA ARG A 64 6.87 5.22 -28.04
C ARG A 64 7.39 6.34 -28.95
N ALA A 65 8.03 5.99 -30.07
CA ALA A 65 8.46 6.96 -31.08
C ALA A 65 7.28 7.71 -31.71
N GLU A 66 6.21 7.01 -32.08
CA GLU A 66 4.97 7.62 -32.59
C GLU A 66 4.27 8.47 -31.51
N LEU A 67 4.24 7.99 -30.26
CA LEU A 67 3.73 8.78 -29.14
C LEU A 67 4.61 10.01 -28.84
N THR A 68 5.90 9.95 -29.19
CA THR A 68 6.84 11.08 -29.08
C THR A 68 6.53 12.13 -30.13
N GLY A 69 6.28 11.70 -31.37
CA GLY A 69 5.93 12.58 -32.49
C GLY A 69 4.50 13.13 -32.47
N ASN A 70 3.63 12.61 -31.61
CA ASN A 70 2.25 13.09 -31.49
C ASN A 70 2.21 14.52 -30.91
N THR A 71 1.70 15.47 -31.70
CA THR A 71 1.61 16.89 -31.33
C THR A 71 0.31 17.24 -30.59
N ALA A 72 -0.64 16.31 -30.48
CA ALA A 72 -1.87 16.52 -29.73
C ALA A 72 -1.61 16.65 -28.22
N THR A 73 -2.32 17.56 -27.57
CA THR A 73 -2.21 17.77 -26.11
C THR A 73 -3.13 16.81 -25.36
N TYR A 74 -2.57 16.13 -24.35
CA TYR A 74 -3.36 15.38 -23.37
C TYR A 74 -3.62 16.26 -22.15
N GLY A 75 -4.88 16.33 -21.72
CA GLY A 75 -5.28 17.10 -20.54
C GLY A 75 -6.42 16.43 -19.77
N ALA A 76 -7.18 17.21 -19.00
CA ALA A 76 -8.25 16.69 -18.14
C ALA A 76 -9.30 15.86 -18.90
N ASN A 77 -9.62 16.23 -20.15
CA ASN A 77 -10.61 15.53 -20.97
C ASN A 77 -10.12 14.17 -21.50
N GLN A 78 -8.82 13.88 -21.41
CA GLN A 78 -8.21 12.60 -21.80
C GLN A 78 -7.82 11.76 -20.57
N ALA A 79 -8.24 12.15 -19.37
CA ALA A 79 -8.05 11.34 -18.18
C ALA A 79 -8.62 9.93 -18.38
N GLY A 80 -7.79 8.90 -18.20
CA GLY A 80 -8.18 7.51 -18.42
C GLY A 80 -8.12 7.04 -19.87
N ALA A 81 -7.62 7.86 -20.81
CA ALA A 81 -7.34 7.40 -22.17
C ALA A 81 -6.40 6.18 -22.14
N LEU A 82 -6.73 5.13 -22.88
CA LEU A 82 -6.03 3.84 -22.88
C LEU A 82 -5.27 3.64 -24.19
N ILE A 83 -4.02 3.21 -24.11
CA ILE A 83 -3.21 2.81 -25.27
C ILE A 83 -2.45 1.52 -24.98
N TYR A 84 -1.98 0.86 -26.03
CA TYR A 84 -1.00 -0.20 -25.94
C TYR A 84 0.28 0.21 -26.67
N VAL A 85 1.40 0.26 -25.94
CA VAL A 85 2.71 0.58 -26.51
C VAL A 85 3.35 -0.69 -27.03
N THR A 86 3.61 -0.75 -28.33
CA THR A 86 4.12 -1.95 -29.02
C THR A 86 5.63 -2.05 -29.08
N ASP A 87 6.34 -0.93 -28.95
CA ASP A 87 7.80 -0.86 -28.98
C ASP A 87 8.30 0.36 -28.20
N VAL A 88 9.43 0.22 -27.52
CA VAL A 88 10.09 1.27 -26.71
C VAL A 88 11.55 1.51 -27.10
N SER A 89 12.00 0.93 -28.22
CA SER A 89 13.37 1.10 -28.72
C SER A 89 13.63 2.52 -29.24
N GLY A 90 12.58 3.20 -29.72
CA GLY A 90 12.62 4.60 -30.18
C GLY A 90 11.86 5.59 -29.29
N GLY A 91 11.95 6.88 -29.62
CA GLY A 91 11.31 7.97 -28.88
C GLY A 91 11.99 8.28 -27.54
N ASP A 92 11.48 9.31 -26.84
CA ASP A 92 12.00 9.77 -25.56
C ASP A 92 11.17 9.32 -24.36
N THR A 93 11.75 9.43 -23.17
CA THR A 93 11.07 9.27 -21.87
C THR A 93 10.88 10.63 -21.20
N LEU A 94 10.51 11.65 -21.97
CA LEU A 94 10.30 13.00 -21.44
C LEU A 94 8.81 13.32 -21.31
N ALA A 95 8.52 14.33 -20.48
CA ALA A 95 7.17 14.84 -20.26
C ALA A 95 6.18 13.71 -19.94
N THR A 96 5.07 13.63 -20.67
CA THR A 96 3.99 12.65 -20.43
C THR A 96 4.44 11.20 -20.56
N ARG A 97 5.58 10.92 -21.21
CA ARG A 97 6.06 9.57 -21.53
C ARG A 97 7.11 9.04 -20.56
N ALA A 98 7.38 9.75 -19.46
CA ALA A 98 8.46 9.39 -18.52
C ALA A 98 8.41 7.93 -18.03
N ASN A 99 7.21 7.36 -17.88
CA ASN A 99 7.03 5.98 -17.42
C ASN A 99 6.87 4.95 -18.55
N VAL A 100 6.95 5.37 -19.82
CA VAL A 100 6.81 4.46 -20.97
C VAL A 100 8.17 3.81 -21.26
N THR A 101 8.58 2.88 -20.39
CA THR A 101 9.90 2.21 -20.45
C THR A 101 9.83 0.77 -20.92
N ALA A 102 8.62 0.21 -21.03
CA ALA A 102 8.38 -1.16 -21.49
C ALA A 102 7.17 -1.23 -22.44
N ILE A 103 7.12 -2.26 -23.26
CA ILE A 103 5.94 -2.65 -24.05
C ILE A 103 4.80 -3.00 -23.09
N GLY A 104 3.59 -2.52 -23.36
CA GLY A 104 2.43 -2.84 -22.52
C GLY A 104 1.29 -1.84 -22.61
N TYR A 105 0.25 -2.06 -21.81
CA TYR A 105 -0.89 -1.16 -21.70
C TYR A 105 -0.59 0.04 -20.79
N TYR A 106 -1.06 1.22 -21.19
CA TYR A 106 -0.92 2.46 -20.42
C TYR A 106 -2.23 3.23 -20.39
N TYR A 107 -2.56 3.85 -19.25
CA TYR A 107 -3.59 4.88 -19.17
C TYR A 107 -2.98 6.27 -18.95
N PHE A 108 -3.64 7.32 -19.44
CA PHE A 108 -3.22 8.69 -19.19
C PHE A 108 -3.77 9.19 -17.85
N ASP A 109 -2.87 9.54 -16.93
CA ASP A 109 -3.20 10.21 -15.68
C ASP A 109 -3.03 11.72 -15.85
N SER A 110 -4.15 12.44 -15.93
CA SER A 110 -4.15 13.90 -16.09
C SER A 110 -3.70 14.65 -14.84
N GLY A 111 -3.76 14.05 -13.65
CA GLY A 111 -3.31 14.66 -12.40
C GLY A 111 -1.79 14.67 -12.29
N ALA A 112 -1.15 13.58 -12.73
CA ALA A 112 0.31 13.49 -12.84
C ALA A 112 0.87 14.02 -14.17
N ASN A 113 0.00 14.22 -15.17
CA ASN A 113 0.35 14.50 -16.56
C ASN A 113 1.32 13.45 -17.14
N LEU A 114 1.03 12.18 -16.89
CA LEU A 114 1.88 11.03 -17.24
C LEU A 114 1.06 9.85 -17.75
N TRP A 115 1.61 9.15 -18.73
CA TRP A 115 1.19 7.78 -19.05
C TRP A 115 1.65 6.86 -17.92
N LYS A 116 0.74 6.04 -17.39
CA LYS A 116 1.01 5.06 -16.34
C LYS A 116 0.75 3.66 -16.84
N ALA A 117 1.72 2.76 -16.64
CA ALA A 117 1.59 1.37 -17.03
C ALA A 117 0.45 0.70 -16.25
N ILE A 118 -0.34 -0.12 -16.94
CA ILE A 118 -1.33 -1.01 -16.36
C ILE A 118 -0.62 -2.35 -16.17
N GLY A 119 -0.37 -2.73 -14.92
CA GLY A 119 0.20 -4.03 -14.58
C GLY A 119 1.62 -4.04 -14.01
N SER A 120 2.28 -2.89 -13.80
CA SER A 120 3.57 -2.83 -13.07
C SER A 120 3.39 -2.57 -11.56
N GLY A 121 2.30 -3.07 -10.99
CA GLY A 121 1.98 -2.99 -9.55
C GLY A 121 2.49 -4.18 -8.74
N GLY A 122 3.25 -5.08 -9.35
CA GLY A 122 4.11 -5.99 -8.59
C GLY A 122 5.26 -5.18 -8.02
N GLY A 123 5.00 -4.36 -6.99
CA GLY A 123 6.06 -3.97 -6.08
C GLY A 123 6.78 -5.25 -5.71
N ALA A 124 8.10 -5.30 -5.91
CA ALA A 124 8.88 -6.45 -5.47
C ALA A 124 8.54 -6.67 -3.99
N LEU A 125 7.75 -7.69 -3.69
CA LEU A 125 7.64 -8.21 -2.35
C LEU A 125 9.02 -8.78 -2.06
N THR A 126 9.91 -7.98 -1.47
CA THR A 126 11.10 -8.52 -0.82
C THR A 126 10.60 -9.33 0.36
N ALA A 127 10.22 -10.58 0.10
CA ALA A 127 9.91 -11.56 1.13
C ALA A 127 11.22 -11.91 1.83
N THR A 128 11.49 -11.25 2.96
CA THR A 128 12.43 -11.80 3.94
C THR A 128 11.78 -13.06 4.51
N TYR A 129 12.23 -14.23 4.03
CA TYR A 129 11.75 -15.53 4.48
C TYR A 129 11.99 -15.72 5.98
N GLY A 130 10.92 -15.71 6.78
CA GLY A 130 10.90 -16.37 8.08
C GLY A 130 10.41 -17.81 7.89
N LEU A 131 11.32 -18.75 7.63
CA LEU A 131 11.00 -20.17 7.49
C LEU A 131 10.58 -20.76 8.83
N THR A 132 9.28 -20.92 9.08
CA THR A 132 8.75 -21.81 10.13
C THR A 132 7.47 -22.54 9.70
N ASN A 133 7.52 -23.29 8.58
CA ASN A 133 6.75 -24.54 8.41
C ASN A 133 7.12 -25.22 7.08
N PRO A 134 7.25 -26.56 7.00
CA PRO A 134 7.77 -27.24 5.81
C PRO A 134 6.74 -27.40 4.66
N THR A 135 5.53 -26.83 4.74
CA THR A 135 4.54 -26.91 3.66
C THR A 135 3.63 -25.66 3.58
N PRO A 136 4.09 -24.53 3.02
CA PRO A 136 3.19 -23.43 2.71
C PRO A 136 2.57 -23.65 1.32
N THR A 137 1.30 -24.06 1.29
CA THR A 137 0.43 -23.93 0.10
C THR A 137 -0.13 -22.50 -0.06
N SER A 138 0.29 -21.56 0.79
CA SER A 138 0.06 -20.13 0.63
C SER A 138 1.20 -19.33 1.29
N ILE A 139 1.59 -18.22 0.66
CA ILE A 139 2.44 -17.19 1.29
C ILE A 139 1.55 -16.43 2.28
N GLY A 140 1.33 -17.02 3.45
CA GLY A 140 0.83 -16.27 4.59
C GLY A 140 1.93 -15.33 5.05
N ILE A 141 1.75 -14.03 4.90
CA ILE A 141 2.54 -13.05 5.66
C ILE A 141 2.12 -13.24 7.12
N VAL A 142 2.78 -14.17 7.81
CA VAL A 142 2.71 -14.20 9.26
C VAL A 142 3.34 -12.90 9.73
N ASP A 143 2.62 -12.13 10.53
CA ASP A 143 3.25 -11.01 11.21
C ASP A 143 4.38 -11.60 12.07
N PRO A 144 5.66 -11.29 11.80
CA PRO A 144 6.74 -11.82 12.61
C PRO A 144 6.54 -11.38 14.06
N ILE A 145 7.09 -12.11 15.03
CA ILE A 145 7.10 -11.67 16.43
C ILE A 145 7.66 -10.25 16.47
N ARG A 146 6.84 -9.29 16.92
CA ARG A 146 7.18 -7.85 16.91
C ARG A 146 7.50 -7.31 18.30
N PHE A 147 7.70 -8.13 19.31
CA PHE A 147 8.02 -7.62 20.65
C PHE A 147 9.42 -8.04 21.07
N ILE A 148 10.08 -7.13 21.78
CA ILE A 148 11.40 -7.31 22.38
C ILE A 148 11.19 -7.23 23.90
N TYR A 149 11.62 -8.28 24.60
CA TYR A 149 11.81 -8.19 26.05
C TYR A 149 13.10 -7.43 26.31
N THR A 150 12.99 -6.23 26.87
CA THR A 150 14.15 -5.62 27.54
C THR A 150 14.41 -6.41 28.83
N PRO A 151 15.68 -6.59 29.23
CA PRO A 151 15.98 -7.11 30.56
C PRO A 151 15.32 -6.22 31.60
N SER A 152 14.97 -6.80 32.75
CA SER A 152 14.45 -6.02 33.87
C SER A 152 15.45 -4.92 34.23
N ILE A 153 14.95 -3.70 34.34
CA ILE A 153 15.79 -2.54 34.62
C ILE A 153 15.83 -2.32 36.13
N SER A 154 17.04 -2.22 36.69
CA SER A 154 17.23 -1.87 38.09
C SER A 154 17.08 -0.37 38.29
N ILE A 155 16.23 0.01 39.24
CA ILE A 155 15.99 1.40 39.61
C ILE A 155 16.40 1.56 41.07
N SER A 156 17.26 2.54 41.35
CA SER A 156 17.67 2.84 42.71
C SER A 156 16.49 3.37 43.52
N THR A 157 16.33 2.84 44.71
CA THR A 157 15.25 3.21 45.65
C THR A 157 15.81 3.68 47.00
N THR A 158 17.11 4.02 47.01
CA THR A 158 17.85 4.45 48.19
C THR A 158 17.29 5.74 48.80
N LEU A 159 16.70 6.60 47.98
CA LEU A 159 16.08 7.85 48.40
C LEU A 159 14.62 7.87 47.94
N ILE A 160 13.74 8.32 48.83
CA ILE A 160 12.35 8.64 48.48
C ILE A 160 12.38 9.98 47.73
N GLN A 161 12.03 9.95 46.45
CA GLN A 161 12.12 11.10 45.55
C GLN A 161 11.03 11.03 44.50
N ASN A 162 10.47 12.19 44.17
CA ASN A 162 9.42 12.32 43.16
C ASN A 162 10.00 12.79 41.83
N GLY A 163 9.29 12.50 40.74
CA GLY A 163 9.59 12.97 39.39
C GLY A 163 10.90 12.43 38.84
N GLN A 164 11.34 11.25 39.27
CA GLN A 164 12.52 10.61 38.72
C GLN A 164 12.25 10.18 37.29
N THR A 165 13.26 10.30 36.43
CA THR A 165 13.14 9.97 35.01
C THR A 165 14.18 8.96 34.58
N LEU A 166 13.81 8.04 33.71
CA LEU A 166 14.72 7.11 33.06
C LEU A 166 14.35 6.95 31.58
N ASN A 167 15.33 7.09 30.69
CA ASN A 167 15.08 6.92 29.26
C ASN A 167 15.28 5.45 28.86
N ILE A 168 14.17 4.73 28.74
CA ILE A 168 14.13 3.30 28.40
C ILE A 168 14.71 3.04 27.01
N TYR A 169 14.46 3.93 26.05
CA TYR A 169 15.01 3.81 24.71
C TYR A 169 16.54 3.86 24.72
N ASN A 170 17.14 4.72 25.53
CA ASN A 170 18.60 4.78 25.67
C ASN A 170 19.16 3.48 26.29
N GLU A 171 18.47 2.88 27.27
CA GLU A 171 18.87 1.58 27.81
C GLU A 171 18.80 0.47 26.76
N TYR A 172 17.76 0.46 25.91
CA TYR A 172 17.68 -0.40 24.74
C TYR A 172 18.88 -0.20 23.79
N VAL A 173 19.19 1.04 23.41
CA VAL A 173 20.32 1.32 22.50
C VAL A 173 21.62 0.82 23.11
N LYS A 174 21.88 1.06 24.40
CA LYS A 174 23.11 0.59 25.07
C LYS A 174 23.26 -0.92 24.99
N GLN A 175 22.19 -1.65 25.29
CA GLN A 175 22.23 -3.11 25.31
C GLN A 175 22.35 -3.72 23.91
N PHE A 176 21.60 -3.21 22.92
CA PHE A 176 21.51 -3.82 21.60
C PHE A 176 22.62 -3.34 20.65
N SER A 177 23.23 -2.18 20.90
CA SER A 177 24.41 -1.71 20.15
C SER A 177 25.75 -2.02 20.80
N GLY A 178 25.77 -2.35 22.10
CA GLY A 178 27.00 -2.42 22.91
C GLY A 178 27.59 -1.04 23.26
N THR A 179 26.97 0.06 22.82
CA THR A 179 27.43 1.41 23.15
C THR A 179 27.27 1.67 24.65
N GLY A 180 28.38 1.84 25.38
CA GLY A 180 28.35 2.04 26.83
C GLY A 180 28.17 0.75 27.65
N ASN A 181 27.98 -0.40 27.01
CA ASN A 181 27.94 -1.74 27.63
C ASN A 181 29.01 -2.62 26.98
N SER A 182 30.23 -2.53 27.51
CA SER A 182 31.38 -3.33 27.07
C SER A 182 31.85 -4.24 28.20
N PRO A 183 32.13 -5.54 27.93
CA PRO A 183 32.17 -6.17 26.60
C PRO A 183 30.81 -6.67 26.11
N LEU A 184 30.50 -6.42 24.84
CA LEU A 184 29.46 -7.15 24.12
C LEU A 184 30.07 -8.45 23.57
N VAL A 185 29.67 -9.59 24.13
CA VAL A 185 30.18 -10.90 23.70
C VAL A 185 29.22 -11.48 22.65
N LYS A 186 29.76 -11.84 21.47
CA LYS A 186 29.04 -12.56 20.41
C LYS A 186 29.79 -13.84 20.03
N ASN A 187 29.10 -14.78 19.39
CA ASN A 187 29.74 -16.00 18.87
C ASN A 187 30.77 -15.65 17.78
N ALA A 188 31.87 -16.41 17.73
CA ALA A 188 32.87 -16.28 16.68
C ALA A 188 32.28 -16.82 15.36
N THR A 189 31.97 -15.93 14.42
CA THR A 189 31.52 -16.28 13.07
C THR A 189 32.22 -15.40 12.04
N THR A 190 32.34 -15.90 10.81
CA THR A 190 32.83 -15.14 9.66
C THR A 190 31.82 -14.11 9.16
N GLU A 191 30.58 -14.19 9.62
CA GLU A 191 29.51 -13.24 9.27
C GLU A 191 29.51 -12.05 10.23
N ASN A 192 29.51 -10.84 9.66
CA ASN A 192 29.36 -9.60 10.41
C ASN A 192 27.90 -9.36 10.80
N ALA A 193 27.26 -10.35 11.46
CA ALA A 193 25.93 -10.17 12.02
C ALA A 193 25.99 -9.12 13.14
N THR A 194 25.11 -8.13 13.04
CA THR A 194 24.89 -7.08 14.06
C THR A 194 23.44 -7.17 14.51
N ILE A 195 23.17 -6.81 15.76
CA ILE A 195 21.79 -6.72 16.25
C ILE A 195 21.21 -5.42 15.71
N PRO A 196 20.07 -5.44 14.98
CA PRO A 196 19.44 -4.23 14.50
C PRO A 196 18.98 -3.32 15.65
N VAL A 197 19.27 -2.03 15.52
CA VAL A 197 18.78 -1.00 16.43
C VAL A 197 17.78 -0.11 15.67
N TYR A 198 16.55 -0.03 16.16
CA TYR A 198 15.49 0.78 15.56
C TYR A 198 15.33 2.10 16.30
N ASP A 199 14.87 3.15 15.61
CA ASP A 199 14.55 4.45 16.23
C ASP A 199 13.35 4.33 17.19
N ALA A 200 13.30 5.18 18.22
CA ALA A 200 12.23 5.18 19.23
C ALA A 200 10.82 5.27 18.61
N ARG A 201 10.66 5.96 17.46
CA ARG A 201 9.38 6.07 16.75
C ARG A 201 8.79 4.75 16.28
N TYR A 202 9.60 3.69 16.25
CA TYR A 202 9.15 2.34 15.90
C TYR A 202 8.64 1.56 17.10
N PHE A 203 8.67 2.08 18.33
CA PHE A 203 8.29 1.32 19.52
C PHE A 203 7.04 1.86 20.21
N ASP A 204 6.19 0.93 20.63
CA ASP A 204 5.24 1.11 21.72
C ASP A 204 5.86 0.52 23.00
N PHE A 205 5.94 1.30 24.08
CA PHE A 205 6.54 0.89 25.35
C PHE A 205 5.46 0.49 26.36
N TYR A 206 5.60 -0.68 26.97
CA TYR A 206 4.68 -1.21 27.97
C TYR A 206 5.44 -1.54 29.25
N ILE A 207 4.96 -1.03 30.38
CA ILE A 207 5.44 -1.42 31.72
C ILE A 207 4.50 -2.52 32.19
N THR A 208 5.01 -3.75 32.24
CA THR A 208 4.18 -4.93 32.46
C THR A 208 4.17 -5.38 33.92
N ALA A 209 5.17 -4.97 34.71
CA ALA A 209 5.19 -5.20 36.15
C ALA A 209 6.12 -4.20 36.86
N TYR A 210 5.73 -3.78 38.05
CA TYR A 210 6.55 -3.05 39.02
C TYR A 210 5.95 -3.20 40.42
N ASP A 211 6.75 -2.96 41.46
CA ASP A 211 6.27 -2.98 42.84
C ASP A 211 5.55 -1.67 43.19
N THR A 212 4.23 -1.74 43.35
CA THR A 212 3.37 -0.58 43.66
C THR A 212 3.53 -0.08 45.10
N SER A 213 4.20 -0.82 45.98
CA SER A 213 4.56 -0.34 47.32
C SER A 213 5.83 0.54 47.30
N VAL A 214 6.60 0.46 46.21
CA VAL A 214 7.86 1.17 46.03
C VAL A 214 7.71 2.31 45.04
N PHE A 215 6.90 2.13 43.99
CA PHE A 215 6.74 3.11 42.91
C PHE A 215 5.31 3.63 42.78
N ALA A 216 5.18 4.93 42.54
CA ALA A 216 3.92 5.59 42.20
C ALA A 216 4.08 6.51 40.97
N ASN A 217 2.96 7.00 40.44
CA ASN A 217 2.91 7.95 39.32
C ASN A 217 3.73 7.52 38.09
N VAL A 218 3.78 6.21 37.85
CA VAL A 218 4.53 5.60 36.77
C VAL A 218 3.88 5.94 35.42
N SER A 219 4.62 6.60 34.53
CA SER A 219 4.17 6.96 33.18
C SER A 219 5.32 6.90 32.19
N ILE A 220 5.02 6.67 30.90
CA ILE A 220 6.04 6.61 29.84
C ILE A 220 5.58 7.37 28.59
N THR A 221 6.49 8.11 27.99
CA THR A 221 6.24 8.88 26.76
C THR A 221 6.50 8.05 25.50
N ASP A 222 6.05 8.58 24.35
CA ASP A 222 6.30 7.97 23.03
C ASP A 222 7.79 7.86 22.66
N ASN A 223 8.66 8.65 23.32
CA ASN A 223 10.11 8.60 23.16
C ASN A 223 10.79 7.65 24.14
N GLY A 224 10.02 6.88 24.92
CA GLY A 224 10.54 5.95 25.92
C GLY A 224 11.05 6.62 27.20
N LEU A 225 10.72 7.89 27.46
CA LEU A 225 11.03 8.53 28.73
C LEU A 225 10.03 8.08 29.80
N LEU A 226 10.49 7.23 30.73
CA LEU A 226 9.78 6.79 31.92
C LEU A 226 9.88 7.89 33.00
N THR A 227 8.77 8.21 33.65
CA THR A 227 8.69 9.06 34.84
C THR A 227 8.03 8.28 35.97
N TYR A 228 8.57 8.37 37.19
CA TYR A 228 8.09 7.66 38.37
C TYR A 228 8.47 8.38 39.67
N ASP A 229 7.73 8.08 40.73
CA ASP A 229 8.08 8.45 42.10
C ASP A 229 8.56 7.22 42.86
N VAL A 230 9.62 7.38 43.67
CA VAL A 230 10.04 6.38 44.66
C VAL A 230 9.36 6.75 45.98
N THR A 231 8.42 5.91 46.42
CA THR A 231 7.55 6.18 47.59
C THR A 231 7.82 5.27 48.78
N GLY A 232 8.55 4.17 48.57
CA GLY A 232 8.96 3.23 49.61
C GLY A 232 10.43 2.84 49.48
N THR A 233 11.04 2.42 50.58
CA THR A 233 12.42 1.92 50.59
C THR A 233 12.42 0.41 50.38
N ALA A 234 12.89 -0.04 49.21
CA ALA A 234 13.31 -1.43 48.99
C ALA A 234 14.84 -1.53 49.08
N SER A 235 15.36 -2.75 49.22
CA SER A 235 16.76 -3.12 49.44
C SER A 235 17.74 -2.56 48.38
N ALA A 236 18.04 -1.26 48.47
CA ALA A 236 18.82 -0.40 47.56
C ALA A 236 18.26 -0.22 46.13
N CYS A 237 17.64 -1.24 45.53
CA CYS A 237 17.03 -1.19 44.20
C CYS A 237 15.72 -1.98 44.15
N SER A 238 14.84 -1.60 43.22
CA SER A 238 13.68 -2.39 42.79
C SER A 238 13.66 -2.48 41.26
N PHE A 239 12.83 -3.36 40.71
CA PHE A 239 12.83 -3.70 39.28
C PHE A 239 11.50 -3.33 38.61
N MET A 240 11.59 -2.96 37.33
CA MET A 240 10.43 -2.86 36.44
C MET A 240 10.63 -3.77 35.23
N ASN A 241 9.55 -4.45 34.82
CA ASN A 241 9.51 -5.22 33.59
C ASN A 241 8.91 -4.37 32.48
N ILE A 242 9.62 -4.32 31.35
CA ILE A 242 9.27 -3.50 30.21
C ILE A 242 9.27 -4.36 28.95
N VAL A 243 8.25 -4.16 28.11
CA VAL A 243 8.11 -4.79 26.80
C VAL A 243 8.04 -3.69 25.75
N MET A 244 8.86 -3.81 24.71
CA MET A 244 8.83 -2.90 23.56
C MET A 244 8.22 -3.62 22.37
N VAL A 245 7.18 -3.05 21.77
CA VAL A 245 6.51 -3.61 20.59
C VAL A 245 6.88 -2.78 19.37
N LEU A 246 7.48 -3.42 18.38
CA LEU A 246 7.87 -2.86 17.10
C LEU A 246 6.64 -2.63 16.20
N ARG A 247 6.46 -1.39 15.78
CA ARG A 247 5.37 -0.94 14.92
C ARG A 247 5.67 -1.24 13.45
N LYS A 248 4.61 -1.48 12.67
CA LYS A 248 4.71 -1.60 11.20
C LYS A 248 5.09 -0.29 10.54
N LEU A 249 4.61 0.83 11.10
CA LEU A 249 4.86 2.17 10.62
C LEU A 249 5.36 3.03 11.78
N PRO A 250 6.36 3.89 11.55
CA PRO A 250 6.85 4.81 12.56
C PRO A 250 5.73 5.76 13.01
N ARG A 251 5.81 6.24 14.26
CA ARG A 251 5.02 7.41 14.67
C ARG A 251 5.43 8.65 13.86
N PRO A 252 4.48 9.54 13.54
CA PRO A 252 4.75 10.79 12.83
C PRO A 252 5.78 11.66 13.57
#